data_AF-A0A957U419-F1
#
_entry.id   AF-A0A957U419-F1
#
_cell.length_a   1.000
_cell.length_b   1.000
_cell.length_c   1.000
_cell.angle_alpha   90.00
_cell.angle_beta   90.00
_cell.angle_gamma   90.00
#
_symmetry.space_group_name_H-M   'P 1'
#
loop_
_entity.id
_entity.type
_entity.pdbx_description
1 polymer ?
#
loop_
_entity_poly.entity_id
_entity_poly.type
_entity_poly.pdbx_seq_one_letter_code
_entity_poly.pdbx_strand_id
1 'polypeptide(L)'
;MNRCQDHCLSTSYPFLLRCVAALLGLIFLLQGTPVFAASTSETAPNPVYGVAFIDEDGDQQRAFFELGLSDVAIQVWPDVDGDGQIDAAALLIDEEITGSEGGFLFAQLPVGIYILKAVKPEGY
;
A
#
# COMPACT_ATOMS: atom_id res chain seq x y z
N MET A 1 38.34 9.32 -4.84
CA MET A 1 37.59 10.58 -4.63
C MET A 1 36.11 10.32 -4.87
N ASN A 2 35.32 10.08 -3.82
CA ASN A 2 33.86 10.08 -3.89
C ASN A 2 33.37 10.99 -2.75
N ARG A 3 32.75 12.12 -3.09
CA ARG A 3 32.05 13.00 -2.16
C ARG A 3 30.55 12.81 -2.37
N CYS A 4 29.90 12.22 -1.38
CA CYS A 4 28.57 12.54 -0.87
C CYS A 4 28.54 12.04 0.58
N GLN A 5 29.35 12.67 1.43
CA GLN A 5 29.00 12.84 2.83
C GLN A 5 28.18 14.13 2.88
N ASP A 6 26.99 14.09 3.46
CA ASP A 6 26.60 14.98 4.56
C ASP A 6 25.07 14.96 4.78
N HIS A 7 24.70 14.65 6.03
CA HIS A 7 23.39 14.77 6.70
C HIS A 7 22.44 13.56 6.54
N CYS A 8 21.90 12.94 7.60
CA CYS A 8 21.81 13.34 9.00
C CYS A 8 21.70 12.09 9.89
N LEU A 9 22.17 12.27 11.12
CA LEU A 9 22.35 11.29 12.17
C LEU A 9 21.01 10.90 12.83
N SER A 10 21.01 9.69 13.40
CA SER A 10 20.47 9.40 14.74
C SER A 10 18.98 9.64 14.97
N THR A 11 18.21 8.55 15.01
CA THR A 11 17.70 8.03 16.29
C THR A 11 17.30 6.57 16.13
N SER A 12 17.95 5.73 16.93
CA SER A 12 17.48 4.50 17.54
C SER A 12 16.07 4.00 17.16
N TYR A 13 16.01 2.94 16.36
CA TYR A 13 14.96 1.93 16.50
C TYR A 13 15.61 0.59 16.84
N PRO A 14 15.73 0.23 18.13
CA PRO A 14 16.05 -1.11 18.54
C PRO A 14 14.75 -1.91 18.56
N PHE A 15 14.24 -2.28 17.39
CA PHE A 15 13.31 -3.41 17.29
C PHE A 15 13.94 -4.45 16.39
N LEU A 16 14.72 -5.28 17.06
CA LEU A 16 15.02 -6.66 16.73
C LEU A 16 13.97 -7.29 15.82
N LEU A 17 14.48 -7.97 14.80
CA LEU A 17 13.94 -9.22 14.28
C LEU A 17 12.67 -9.12 13.42
N ARG A 18 12.84 -8.97 12.11
CA ARG A 18 11.93 -9.59 11.13
C ARG A 18 12.70 -10.22 9.95
N CYS A 19 13.59 -11.15 10.30
CA CYS A 19 13.80 -12.35 9.51
C CYS A 19 12.81 -13.39 10.07
N VAL A 20 11.56 -13.36 9.61
CA VAL A 20 10.57 -14.42 9.85
C VAL A 20 9.79 -14.61 8.55
N ALA A 21 10.13 -15.70 7.83
CA ALA A 21 9.33 -16.44 6.86
C ALA A 21 8.68 -15.62 5.71
N ALA A 22 9.11 -15.70 4.45
CA ALA A 22 9.17 -16.90 3.61
C ALA A 22 8.10 -17.95 3.97
N LEU A 23 6.85 -17.69 3.59
CA LEU A 23 5.82 -18.69 3.29
C LEU A 23 4.62 -18.01 2.61
N LEU A 24 4.51 -18.25 1.30
CA LEU A 24 3.39 -17.91 0.39
C LEU A 24 3.21 -16.42 0.10
N GLY A 25 3.53 -16.05 -1.14
CA GLY A 25 3.48 -14.70 -1.71
C GLY A 25 2.22 -13.97 -1.28
N LEU A 26 2.44 -12.94 -0.48
CA LEU A 26 1.39 -12.06 -0.02
C LEU A 26 1.52 -10.74 -0.76
N ILE A 27 0.41 -10.30 -1.32
CA ILE A 27 0.20 -8.95 -1.85
C ILE A 27 0.60 -7.95 -0.77
N PHE A 28 1.59 -7.11 -1.07
CA PHE A 28 1.93 -5.98 -0.23
C PHE A 28 1.58 -4.69 -0.96
N LEU A 29 0.50 -4.05 -0.49
CA LEU A 29 0.44 -2.59 -0.49
C LEU A 29 1.40 -2.14 0.60
N LEU A 30 2.33 -1.23 0.31
CA LEU A 30 3.35 -0.69 1.24
C LEU A 30 2.88 -0.75 2.71
N GLN A 31 3.30 -1.76 3.49
CA GLN A 31 3.07 -1.72 4.93
C GLN A 31 4.16 -0.87 5.55
N GLY A 32 3.74 0.21 6.20
CA GLY A 32 4.52 0.93 7.18
C GLY A 32 4.82 2.39 6.84
N THR A 33 4.65 2.82 5.60
CA THR A 33 4.56 4.25 5.30
C THR A 33 3.12 4.54 4.89
N PRO A 34 2.33 5.25 5.70
CA PRO A 34 1.09 5.83 5.19
C PRO A 34 1.38 6.50 3.85
N VAL A 35 0.74 6.01 2.78
CA VAL A 35 0.69 6.76 1.53
C VAL A 35 -0.25 7.92 1.83
N PHE A 36 0.32 9.02 2.31
CA PHE A 36 -0.39 10.28 2.50
C PHE A 36 -0.74 10.83 1.12
N ALA A 37 -1.84 10.35 0.54
CA ALA A 37 -2.46 11.02 -0.60
C ALA A 37 -3.27 12.22 -0.06
N ALA A 38 -2.56 13.25 0.41
CA ALA A 38 -3.20 14.51 0.79
C ALA A 38 -3.36 15.37 -0.48
N SER A 39 -4.59 15.57 -0.93
CA SER A 39 -4.89 16.57 -1.94
C SER A 39 -5.22 17.90 -1.27
N THR A 40 -4.44 18.94 -1.60
CA THR A 40 -4.65 20.29 -1.06
C THR A 40 -5.57 21.14 -1.96
N SER A 41 -6.34 20.52 -2.86
CA SER A 41 -7.12 21.23 -3.87
C SER A 41 -8.45 20.53 -4.16
N GLU A 42 -9.55 21.19 -3.81
CA GLU A 42 -10.94 20.71 -3.87
C GLU A 42 -11.52 20.64 -5.31
N THR A 43 -10.68 20.81 -6.35
CA THR A 43 -11.13 20.90 -7.76
C THR A 43 -10.39 19.98 -8.74
N ALA A 44 -9.43 19.19 -8.28
CA ALA A 44 -8.79 18.16 -9.12
C ALA A 44 -9.25 16.77 -8.67
N PRO A 45 -9.51 15.83 -9.60
CA PRO A 45 -9.73 14.44 -9.23
C PRO A 45 -8.52 13.94 -8.42
N ASN A 46 -8.77 13.16 -7.37
CA ASN A 46 -7.72 12.50 -6.58
C ASN A 46 -7.67 11.03 -7.00
N PRO A 47 -6.99 10.70 -8.12
CA PRO A 47 -6.88 9.33 -8.54
C PRO A 47 -5.92 8.59 -7.61
N VAL A 48 -6.35 7.44 -7.13
CA VAL A 48 -5.48 6.47 -6.46
C VAL A 48 -5.47 5.20 -7.30
N TYR A 49 -4.28 4.77 -7.70
CA TYR A 49 -4.12 3.61 -8.57
C TYR A 49 -2.89 2.81 -8.14
N GLY A 50 -2.87 1.55 -8.54
CA GLY A 50 -1.76 0.66 -8.21
C GLY A 50 -1.88 -0.67 -8.94
N VAL A 51 -1.03 -1.60 -8.52
CA VAL A 51 -1.02 -2.98 -9.02
C VAL A 51 -0.88 -3.92 -7.82
N ALA A 52 -1.75 -4.91 -7.72
CA ALA A 52 -1.50 -6.09 -6.89
C ALA A 52 -0.62 -7.05 -7.71
N PHE A 53 0.43 -7.58 -7.08
CA PHE A 53 1.34 -8.51 -7.74
C PHE A 53 1.74 -9.61 -6.76
N ILE A 54 2.25 -10.71 -7.33
CA ILE A 54 2.81 -11.82 -6.56
C ILE A 54 4.24 -11.42 -6.19
N ASP A 55 4.45 -11.18 -4.90
CA ASP A 55 5.77 -10.91 -4.32
C ASP A 55 6.49 -12.25 -4.09
N GLU A 56 7.32 -12.66 -5.06
CA GLU A 56 7.98 -13.97 -5.05
C GLU A 56 9.28 -13.97 -4.24
N ASP A 57 9.96 -12.82 -4.17
CA ASP A 57 11.23 -12.69 -3.46
C ASP A 57 11.12 -11.97 -2.11
N GLY A 58 9.95 -11.41 -1.79
CA GLY A 58 9.61 -10.85 -0.49
C GLY A 58 10.19 -9.45 -0.25
N ASP A 59 10.57 -8.74 -1.31
CA ASP A 59 11.21 -7.42 -1.21
C ASP A 59 10.24 -6.23 -1.32
N GLN A 60 8.95 -6.52 -1.55
CA GLN A 60 7.85 -5.55 -1.66
C GLN A 60 7.98 -4.60 -2.86
N GLN A 61 8.83 -4.91 -3.83
CA GLN A 61 8.99 -4.15 -5.06
C GLN A 61 8.68 -5.03 -6.25
N ARG A 62 7.76 -4.57 -7.09
CA ARG A 62 7.42 -5.33 -8.29
C ARG A 62 8.64 -5.46 -9.21
N ALA A 63 9.16 -6.68 -9.33
CA ALA A 63 10.20 -7.01 -10.31
C ALA A 63 9.59 -7.30 -11.71
N PHE A 64 10.42 -7.30 -12.75
CA PHE A 64 9.98 -7.52 -14.14
C PHE A 64 9.26 -8.87 -14.35
N PHE A 65 9.61 -9.90 -13.55
CA PHE A 65 9.03 -11.23 -13.66
C PHE A 65 7.85 -11.47 -12.71
N GLU A 66 7.55 -10.52 -11.82
CA GLU A 66 6.45 -10.64 -10.89
C GLU A 66 5.13 -10.28 -11.56
N LEU A 67 4.28 -11.29 -11.65
CA LEU A 67 2.99 -11.21 -12.30
C LEU A 67 2.02 -10.38 -11.46
N GLY A 68 1.19 -9.62 -12.17
CA GLY A 68 0.02 -9.00 -11.54
C GLY A 68 -0.96 -10.06 -11.05
N LEU A 69 -1.67 -9.75 -9.97
CA LEU A 69 -2.63 -10.65 -9.36
C LEU A 69 -4.05 -10.10 -9.54
N SER A 70 -4.86 -10.83 -10.30
CA SER A 70 -6.27 -10.52 -10.51
C SER A 70 -7.13 -10.91 -9.31
N ASP A 71 -8.36 -10.40 -9.30
CA ASP A 71 -9.41 -10.78 -8.36
C ASP A 71 -9.08 -10.45 -6.89
N VAL A 72 -8.14 -9.52 -6.68
CA VAL A 72 -7.86 -8.94 -5.37
C VAL A 72 -8.84 -7.80 -5.14
N ALA A 73 -9.60 -7.86 -4.05
CA ALA A 73 -10.43 -6.74 -3.65
C ALA A 73 -9.57 -5.69 -2.93
N ILE A 74 -9.44 -4.51 -3.52
CA ILE A 74 -8.77 -3.36 -2.93
C ILE A 74 -9.84 -2.48 -2.30
N GLN A 75 -9.75 -2.31 -0.99
CA GLN A 75 -10.71 -1.56 -0.19
C GLN A 75 -10.10 -0.25 0.29
N VAL A 76 -10.86 0.85 0.22
CA VAL A 76 -10.47 2.16 0.73
C VAL A 76 -11.19 2.45 2.04
N TRP A 77 -10.43 2.67 3.11
CA TRP A 77 -10.94 3.01 4.43
C TRP A 77 -10.42 4.39 4.86
N PRO A 78 -11.21 5.22 5.55
CA PRO A 78 -10.68 6.43 6.16
C PRO A 78 -9.72 6.07 7.30
N ASP A 79 -8.68 6.87 7.45
CA ASP A 79 -7.78 6.88 8.61
C ASP A 79 -8.06 8.17 9.38
N VAL A 80 -8.96 8.10 10.36
CA VAL A 80 -9.54 9.29 11.00
C VAL A 80 -8.57 9.88 12.03
N ASP A 81 -7.84 9.03 12.74
CA ASP A 81 -6.86 9.46 13.75
C ASP A 81 -5.42 9.54 13.24
N GLY A 82 -5.16 9.05 12.02
CA GLY A 82 -3.88 9.14 11.34
C GLY A 82 -2.84 8.16 11.87
N ASP A 83 -3.26 7.09 12.55
CA ASP A 83 -2.37 6.10 13.17
C ASP A 83 -1.99 4.95 12.21
N GLY A 84 -2.59 4.92 11.01
CA GLY A 84 -2.35 3.91 9.99
C GLY A 84 -3.09 2.59 10.23
N GLN A 85 -4.09 2.55 11.11
CA GLN A 85 -4.98 1.43 11.35
C GLN A 85 -6.42 1.77 10.97
N ILE A 86 -7.19 0.76 10.55
CA ILE A 86 -8.61 0.97 10.25
C ILE A 86 -9.34 1.18 11.57
N ASP A 87 -9.91 2.38 11.74
CA ASP A 87 -10.70 2.70 12.91
C ASP A 87 -11.90 1.74 13.07
N ALA A 88 -12.22 1.38 14.31
CA ALA A 88 -13.35 0.49 14.59
C ALA A 88 -14.71 1.03 14.11
N ALA A 89 -14.83 2.35 13.96
CA ALA A 89 -16.03 3.03 13.47
C ALA A 89 -15.92 3.47 12.00
N ALA A 90 -14.80 3.20 11.33
CA ALA A 90 -14.62 3.53 9.92
C ALA A 90 -15.63 2.77 9.06
N LEU A 91 -16.11 3.43 8.01
CA LEU A 91 -16.92 2.83 6.96
C LEU A 91 -16.09 2.72 5.69
N LEU A 92 -16.28 1.63 4.95
CA LEU A 92 -15.69 1.44 3.62
C LEU A 92 -16.13 2.60 2.71
N ILE A 93 -15.15 3.26 2.10
CA ILE A 93 -15.40 4.36 1.15
C ILE A 93 -15.67 3.81 -0.23
N ASP A 94 -14.80 2.91 -0.69
CA ASP A 94 -14.86 2.34 -2.03
C ASP A 94 -14.14 0.99 -2.07
N GLU A 95 -14.46 0.17 -3.08
CA GLU A 95 -13.82 -1.11 -3.35
C GLU A 95 -13.68 -1.33 -4.87
N GLU A 96 -12.49 -1.74 -5.30
CA GLU A 96 -12.21 -2.11 -6.70
C GLU A 96 -11.58 -3.50 -6.74
N ILE A 97 -11.97 -4.31 -7.71
CA ILE A 97 -11.36 -5.63 -7.95
C ILE A 97 -10.25 -5.49 -8.99
N THR A 98 -9.06 -6.02 -8.70
CA THR A 98 -7.94 -5.94 -9.63
C THR A 98 -8.21 -6.72 -10.92
N GLY A 99 -7.84 -6.11 -12.05
CA GLY A 99 -7.95 -6.73 -13.37
C GLY A 99 -6.92 -7.84 -13.61
N SER A 100 -6.90 -8.40 -14.82
CA SER A 100 -6.01 -9.52 -15.20
C SER A 100 -4.51 -9.24 -15.04
N GLU A 101 -4.09 -7.98 -15.05
CA GLU A 101 -2.70 -7.55 -14.82
C GLU A 101 -2.47 -7.01 -13.40
N GLY A 102 -3.43 -7.20 -12.49
CA GLY A 102 -3.39 -6.74 -11.11
C GLY A 102 -3.68 -5.26 -10.90
N GLY A 103 -3.92 -4.49 -11.97
CA GLY A 103 -4.20 -3.05 -11.88
C GLY A 103 -5.54 -2.72 -11.23
N PHE A 104 -5.59 -1.62 -10.49
CA PHE A 104 -6.81 -1.00 -9.97
C PHE A 104 -6.73 0.54 -10.05
N LEU A 105 -7.88 1.21 -10.07
CA LEU A 105 -7.98 2.67 -10.12
C LEU A 105 -9.25 3.16 -9.41
N PHE A 106 -9.07 3.96 -8.37
CA PHE A 106 -10.11 4.84 -7.82
C PHE A 106 -9.96 6.21 -8.47
N ALA A 107 -10.81 6.53 -9.44
CA ALA A 107 -10.66 7.76 -10.22
C ALA A 107 -10.90 9.04 -9.41
N GLN A 108 -11.76 8.95 -8.38
CA GLN A 108 -12.17 10.09 -7.56
C GLN A 108 -12.42 9.63 -6.12
N LEU A 109 -11.43 9.79 -5.27
CA LEU A 109 -11.65 9.73 -3.83
C LEU A 109 -11.92 11.13 -3.27
N PRO A 110 -12.75 11.25 -2.20
CA PRO A 110 -12.83 12.49 -1.44
C PRO A 110 -11.44 12.96 -0.97
N VAL A 111 -11.36 14.20 -0.47
CA VAL A 111 -10.13 14.67 0.18
C VAL A 111 -10.05 14.03 1.56
N GLY A 112 -8.91 13.41 1.91
CA GLY A 112 -8.72 12.78 3.21
C GLY A 112 -7.45 11.94 3.31
N ILE A 113 -7.29 11.28 4.45
CA ILE A 113 -6.25 10.27 4.69
C ILE A 113 -6.94 8.91 4.64
N TYR A 114 -6.30 7.96 3.95
CA TYR A 114 -6.90 6.67 3.65
C TYR A 114 -5.92 5.52 3.89
N ILE A 115 -6.50 4.37 4.23
CA ILE A 115 -5.83 3.07 4.23
C ILE A 115 -6.37 2.25 3.07
N LEU A 116 -5.47 1.74 2.26
CA LEU A 116 -5.80 0.73 1.26
C LEU A 116 -5.59 -0.66 1.87
N LYS A 117 -6.63 -1.49 1.86
CA LYS A 117 -6.59 -2.88 2.31
C LYS A 117 -6.82 -3.81 1.13
N ALA A 118 -5.85 -4.66 0.84
CA ALA A 118 -6.01 -5.74 -0.13
C ALA A 118 -6.60 -6.98 0.55
N VAL A 119 -7.65 -7.53 -0.03
CA VAL A 119 -8.25 -8.81 0.33
C VAL A 119 -7.98 -9.76 -0.82
N LYS A 120 -7.15 -10.78 -0.56
CA LYS A 120 -6.77 -11.77 -1.56
C LYS A 120 -7.95 -12.67 -1.94
N PRO A 121 -7.98 -13.18 -3.18
CA PRO A 121 -8.91 -14.24 -3.57
C PRO A 121 -8.68 -15.52 -2.76
N GLU A 122 -9.69 -16.38 -2.72
CA GLU A 122 -9.55 -17.70 -2.10
C GLU A 122 -8.45 -18.52 -2.81
N GLY A 123 -7.62 -19.23 -2.03
CA GLY A 123 -6.58 -20.12 -2.55
C GLY A 123 -5.18 -19.52 -2.72
N TYR A 124 -5.01 -18.24 -2.39
CA TYR A 124 -3.71 -17.56 -2.24
C TYR A 124 -3.35 -17.43 -0.76
#